data_AF-A0A5A5U1E1-F1
#
_entry.id   AF-A0A5A5U1E1-F1
#
_cell.length_a   1.000
_cell.length_b   1.000
_cell.length_c   1.000
_cell.angle_alpha   90.00
_cell.angle_beta   90.00
_cell.angle_gamma   90.00
#
_symmetry.space_group_name_H-M   'P 1'
#
loop_
_entity.id
_entity.type
_entity.pdbx_description
1 polymer ?
#
loop_
_entity_poly.entity_id
_entity_poly.type
_entity_poly.pdbx_seq_one_letter_code
_entity_poly.pdbx_strand_id
1 'polypeptide(L)'
;MAREIKRSKQTTKNIVLATESPVEGTTQVTPEVIEIIAQIATQEVPGVYSMRGKLSDHFTGAFGSNGRGKGVELTQSEDGLIIDAYVFLQYGVAVPKVALAIQNAIRSQISSMTDLLIVQTNVHVSGIVPEKLSSKIDPDNLFGDVVTSEVPD
;
A
#
# COMPACT_ATOMS: atom_id res chain seq x y z
N MET A 1 -27.09 14.61 -37.21
CA MET A 1 -27.38 13.92 -35.93
C MET A 1 -26.16 14.12 -35.05
N ALA A 2 -26.27 14.95 -34.00
CA ALA A 2 -25.13 15.38 -33.19
C ALA A 2 -25.28 14.92 -31.75
N ARG A 3 -24.14 14.46 -31.19
CA ARG A 3 -23.72 14.44 -29.77
C ARG A 3 -24.52 13.55 -28.81
N GLU A 4 -23.83 12.65 -28.11
CA GLU A 4 -23.35 12.94 -26.74
C GLU A 4 -22.43 11.80 -26.24
N ILE A 5 -21.13 12.08 -26.11
CA ILE A 5 -20.21 11.25 -25.32
C ILE A 5 -20.13 11.95 -23.95
N LYS A 6 -20.75 11.37 -22.92
CA LYS A 6 -20.65 11.86 -21.55
C LYS A 6 -19.20 11.82 -21.07
N ARG A 7 -18.57 13.00 -21.00
CA ARG A 7 -17.44 13.31 -20.12
C ARG A 7 -17.99 14.04 -18.89
N SER A 8 -17.64 13.60 -17.69
CA SER A 8 -17.43 14.45 -16.50
C SER A 8 -16.81 13.59 -15.39
N LYS A 9 -15.47 13.52 -15.31
CA LYS A 9 -14.58 14.35 -14.48
C LYS A 9 -14.65 13.99 -12.98
N GLN A 10 -13.76 13.09 -12.54
CA GLN A 10 -13.29 13.07 -11.15
C GLN A 10 -12.51 14.37 -10.90
N THR A 11 -13.01 15.20 -10.00
CA THR A 11 -12.32 16.41 -9.55
C THR A 11 -11.32 16.04 -8.46
N THR A 12 -10.06 15.86 -8.82
CA THR A 12 -8.96 15.75 -7.86
C THR A 12 -8.72 17.13 -7.24
N LYS A 13 -9.37 17.42 -6.12
CA LYS A 13 -9.05 18.62 -5.32
C LYS A 13 -7.81 18.32 -4.48
N ASN A 14 -6.81 19.18 -4.58
CA ASN A 14 -5.61 19.09 -3.73
C ASN A 14 -5.95 19.49 -2.29
N ILE A 15 -5.20 18.95 -1.33
CA ILE A 15 -5.33 19.24 0.10
C ILE A 15 -4.35 20.36 0.45
N VAL A 16 -4.86 21.45 1.00
CA VAL A 16 -4.05 22.62 1.40
C VAL A 16 -3.48 22.37 2.80
N LEU A 17 -2.18 22.57 2.97
CA LEU A 17 -1.51 22.47 4.26
C LEU A 17 -1.52 23.82 4.98
N ALA A 18 -1.64 23.81 6.30
CA ALA A 18 -1.44 25.01 7.11
C ALA A 18 0.07 25.26 7.24
N THR A 19 0.54 26.41 6.75
CA THR A 19 1.95 26.82 6.90
C THR A 19 2.01 28.03 7.83
N GLU A 20 2.78 27.94 8.92
CA GLU A 20 2.91 28.99 9.95
C GLU A 20 4.02 30.03 9.64
N SER A 21 4.72 29.88 8.51
CA SER A 21 5.91 30.66 8.17
C SER A 21 5.60 31.95 7.40
N PRO A 22 6.42 33.02 7.52
CA PRO A 22 6.18 34.34 6.88
C PRO A 22 6.51 34.36 5.38
N VAL A 23 6.53 33.19 4.73
CA VAL A 23 6.89 33.04 3.32
C VAL A 23 5.61 33.13 2.49
N GLU A 24 5.57 34.04 1.53
CA GLU A 24 4.45 34.15 0.60
C GLU A 24 4.40 32.90 -0.31
N GLY A 25 3.44 32.01 -0.05
CA GLY A 25 3.24 30.78 -0.82
C GLY A 25 2.18 29.87 -0.18
N THR A 26 1.55 29.01 -0.99
CA THR A 26 0.62 27.98 -0.52
C THR A 26 1.17 26.59 -0.86
N THR A 27 1.26 25.72 0.14
CA THR A 27 1.67 24.33 -0.06
C THR A 27 0.43 23.46 -0.22
N GLN A 28 0.37 22.70 -1.31
CA GLN A 28 -0.72 21.78 -1.58
C GLN A 28 -0.19 20.38 -1.81
N VAL A 29 -0.86 19.39 -1.22
CA VAL A 29 -0.55 17.97 -1.35
C VAL A 29 -1.66 17.28 -2.10
N THR A 30 -1.32 16.44 -3.07
CA THR A 30 -2.33 15.65 -3.77
C THR A 30 -2.80 14.50 -2.89
N PRO A 31 -4.09 14.11 -2.97
CA PRO A 31 -4.62 12.93 -2.27
C PRO A 31 -3.75 11.66 -2.45
N GLU A 32 -3.17 11.50 -3.64
CA GLU A 32 -2.28 10.38 -3.97
C GLU A 32 -1.03 10.29 -3.09
N VAL A 33 -0.47 11.41 -2.67
CA VAL A 33 0.71 11.40 -1.79
C VAL A 33 0.34 10.89 -0.39
N ILE A 34 -0.85 11.23 0.11
CA ILE A 34 -1.32 10.73 1.41
C ILE A 34 -1.53 9.21 1.37
N GLU A 35 -2.10 8.69 0.28
CA GLU A 35 -2.24 7.25 0.08
C GLU A 35 -0.88 6.53 0.06
N ILE A 36 0.14 7.13 -0.56
CA ILE A 36 1.50 6.59 -0.57
C ILE A 36 2.09 6.57 0.85
N ILE A 37 1.93 7.65 1.62
CA ILE A 37 2.41 7.70 3.01
C ILE A 37 1.73 6.61 3.85
N ALA A 38 0.40 6.48 3.75
CA ALA A 38 -0.34 5.42 4.45
C ALA A 38 0.11 4.01 4.04
N GLN A 39 0.40 3.81 2.74
CA GLN A 39 0.88 2.54 2.23
C GLN A 39 2.29 2.19 2.76
N ILE A 40 3.19 3.17 2.83
CA ILE A 40 4.53 2.98 3.42
C ILE A 40 4.39 2.67 4.91
N ALA A 41 3.64 3.49 5.64
CA ALA A 41 3.41 3.30 7.07
C ALA A 41 2.83 1.92 7.40
N THR A 42 1.92 1.42 6.57
CA THR A 42 1.33 0.09 6.75
C THR A 42 2.34 -1.03 6.50
N GLN A 43 3.21 -0.89 5.48
CA GLN A 43 4.23 -1.90 5.17
C GLN A 43 5.34 -1.99 6.22
N GLU A 44 5.59 -0.91 6.95
CA GLU A 44 6.57 -0.90 8.05
C GLU A 44 6.09 -1.66 9.30
N VAL A 45 4.79 -1.96 9.40
CA VAL A 45 4.25 -2.66 10.57
C VAL A 45 4.59 -4.16 10.53
N PRO A 46 5.24 -4.69 11.59
CA PRO A 46 5.53 -6.12 11.69
C PRO A 46 4.27 -6.97 11.60
N GLY A 47 4.31 -8.02 10.78
CA GLY A 47 3.20 -8.93 10.56
C GLY A 47 2.31 -8.59 9.36
N VAL A 48 2.54 -7.46 8.70
CA VAL A 48 1.98 -7.19 7.36
C VAL A 48 2.81 -7.96 6.33
N TYR A 49 2.16 -8.80 5.53
CA TYR A 49 2.80 -9.54 4.44
C TYR A 49 2.86 -8.70 3.17
N SER A 50 1.70 -8.18 2.77
CA SER A 50 1.55 -7.34 1.57
C SER A 50 0.26 -6.54 1.67
N MET A 51 0.14 -5.49 0.86
CA MET A 51 -1.12 -4.76 0.68
C MET A 51 -1.77 -5.14 -0.65
N ARG A 52 -3.07 -4.86 -0.78
CA ARG A 52 -3.83 -5.10 -2.02
C ARG A 52 -3.33 -4.18 -3.13
N GLY A 53 -2.43 -4.66 -3.98
CA GLY A 53 -1.82 -3.76 -4.96
C GLY A 53 -0.63 -4.29 -5.72
N LYS A 54 -0.76 -5.51 -6.28
CA LYS A 54 0.21 -6.08 -7.22
C LYS A 54 -0.52 -7.04 -8.15
N LEU A 55 -0.80 -6.59 -9.37
CA LEU A 55 -0.96 -7.46 -10.54
C LEU A 55 -0.78 -6.68 -11.85
N SER A 56 -1.00 -5.36 -11.85
CA SER A 56 -0.89 -4.52 -13.05
C SER A 56 0.56 -4.23 -13.48
N ASP A 57 1.53 -4.20 -12.56
CA ASP A 57 2.91 -3.76 -12.85
C ASP A 57 3.72 -4.73 -13.74
N HIS A 58 3.24 -5.97 -13.93
CA HIS A 58 3.91 -6.96 -14.77
C HIS A 58 3.37 -7.05 -16.21
N PHE A 59 2.31 -6.30 -16.56
CA PHE A 59 1.68 -6.38 -17.89
C PHE A 59 1.37 -5.02 -18.55
N THR A 60 1.90 -3.91 -18.03
CA THR A 60 1.64 -2.55 -18.53
C THR A 60 2.67 -2.05 -19.53
N GLY A 61 3.20 -2.94 -20.38
CA GLY A 61 4.05 -2.55 -21.51
C GLY A 61 3.31 -1.87 -22.66
N ALA A 62 1.96 -1.77 -22.65
CA ALA A 62 1.23 -1.37 -23.87
C ALA A 62 0.06 -0.38 -23.72
N PHE A 63 -0.57 -0.19 -22.56
CA PHE A 63 -1.74 0.70 -22.48
C PHE A 63 -1.78 1.50 -21.18
N GLY A 64 -1.68 2.82 -21.33
CA GLY A 64 -1.67 3.79 -20.26
C GLY A 64 -2.94 3.72 -19.41
N SER A 65 -2.74 3.42 -18.13
CA SER A 65 -3.65 3.76 -17.05
C SER A 65 -2.84 3.66 -15.76
N ASN A 66 -2.40 4.82 -15.26
CA ASN A 66 -1.61 5.00 -14.03
C ASN A 66 -2.42 4.74 -12.74
N GLY A 67 -3.42 3.86 -12.81
CA GLY A 67 -4.15 3.38 -11.64
C GLY A 67 -3.28 2.38 -10.90
N ARG A 68 -2.30 2.88 -10.12
CA ARG A 68 -1.71 2.12 -9.03
C ARG A 68 -2.87 1.49 -8.26
N GLY A 69 -2.95 0.17 -8.24
CA GLY A 69 -3.88 -0.54 -7.35
C GLY A 69 -3.39 -0.27 -5.95
N LYS A 70 -3.85 0.83 -5.35
CA LYS A 70 -3.36 1.27 -4.06
C LYS A 70 -4.04 0.39 -3.03
N GLY A 71 -3.25 -0.30 -2.23
CA GLY A 71 -3.77 -1.06 -1.09
C GLY A 71 -4.37 -0.17 -0.02
N VAL A 72 -4.45 1.13 -0.26
CA VAL A 72 -5.05 2.15 0.59
C VAL A 72 -5.94 3.03 -0.30
N GLU A 73 -7.17 3.26 0.14
CA GLU A 73 -8.09 4.21 -0.46
C GLU A 73 -8.27 5.40 0.50
N LEU A 74 -8.18 6.62 -0.03
CA LEU A 74 -8.46 7.84 0.71
C LEU A 74 -9.82 8.43 0.30
N THR A 75 -10.68 8.68 1.28
CA THR A 75 -11.92 9.42 1.10
C THR A 75 -11.84 10.75 1.82
N GLN A 76 -12.09 11.84 1.09
CA GLN A 76 -12.24 13.17 1.66
C GLN A 76 -13.73 13.46 1.85
N SER A 77 -14.14 13.69 3.09
CA SER A 77 -15.50 14.11 3.48
C SER A 77 -15.48 15.50 4.10
N GLU A 78 -16.64 16.09 4.31
CA GLU A 78 -16.77 17.41 4.97
C GLU A 78 -16.20 17.39 6.41
N ASP A 79 -16.33 16.25 7.08
CA ASP A 79 -15.85 16.04 8.46
C ASP A 79 -14.34 15.76 8.56
N GLY A 80 -13.67 15.46 7.43
CA GLY A 80 -12.23 15.25 7.37
C GLY A 80 -11.79 14.07 6.49
N LEU A 81 -10.62 13.50 6.80
CA LEU A 81 -10.01 12.42 6.01
C LEU A 81 -10.33 11.04 6.59
N ILE A 82 -10.77 10.13 5.71
CA ILE A 82 -11.03 8.72 6.02
C ILE A 82 -10.08 7.87 5.18
N ILE A 83 -9.43 6.90 5.82
CA ILE A 83 -8.45 6.02 5.18
C ILE A 83 -8.91 4.58 5.33
N ASP A 84 -8.94 3.85 4.22
CA ASP A 84 -9.26 2.42 4.16
C ASP A 84 -8.05 1.64 3.66
N ALA A 85 -7.43 0.84 4.53
CA ALA A 85 -6.25 0.04 4.21
C ALA A 85 -6.61 -1.44 4.03
N TYR A 86 -6.27 -2.02 2.88
CA TYR A 86 -6.50 -3.43 2.54
C TYR A 86 -5.19 -4.22 2.62
N VAL A 87 -5.11 -5.10 3.62
CA VAL A 87 -3.86 -5.79 3.98
C VAL A 87 -3.99 -7.31 3.95
N PHE A 88 -2.90 -7.97 3.60
CA PHE A 88 -2.65 -9.38 3.82
C PHE A 88 -1.67 -9.52 4.98
N LEU A 89 -2.01 -10.33 5.96
CA LEU A 89 -1.20 -10.54 7.15
C LEU A 89 -0.41 -11.84 7.05
N GLN A 90 0.70 -11.91 7.77
CA GLN A 90 1.49 -13.14 7.90
C GLN A 90 0.77 -14.15 8.81
N TYR A 91 0.91 -15.44 8.53
CA TYR A 91 0.42 -16.48 9.43
C TYR A 91 1.12 -16.40 10.79
N GLY A 92 0.38 -16.68 11.87
CA GLY A 92 0.90 -16.68 13.24
C GLY A 92 0.87 -15.33 13.96
N VAL A 93 0.33 -14.27 13.34
CA VAL A 93 0.20 -12.96 13.98
C VAL A 93 -1.19 -12.75 14.60
N ALA A 94 -1.25 -12.01 15.69
CA ALA A 94 -2.52 -11.59 16.28
C ALA A 94 -3.14 -10.47 15.44
N VAL A 95 -4.14 -10.81 14.62
CA VAL A 95 -4.86 -9.89 13.73
C VAL A 95 -5.25 -8.56 14.40
N PRO A 96 -5.95 -8.53 15.56
CA PRO A 96 -6.34 -7.26 16.18
C PRO A 96 -5.16 -6.42 16.65
N LYS A 97 -4.06 -7.06 17.08
CA LYS A 97 -2.84 -6.37 17.51
C LYS A 97 -2.15 -5.70 16.33
N VAL A 98 -2.04 -6.40 15.21
CA VAL A 98 -1.44 -5.85 13.98
C VAL A 98 -2.33 -4.77 13.38
N ALA A 99 -3.66 -4.95 13.35
CA ALA A 99 -4.59 -3.94 12.87
C ALA A 99 -4.48 -2.63 13.67
N LEU A 100 -4.42 -2.71 15.00
CA LEU A 100 -4.21 -1.54 15.86
C LEU A 100 -2.86 -0.87 15.57
N ALA A 101 -1.80 -1.66 15.38
CA ALA A 101 -0.48 -1.12 15.04
C ALA A 101 -0.49 -0.39 13.69
N ILE A 102 -1.20 -0.93 12.69
CA ILE A 102 -1.40 -0.27 11.38
C ILE A 102 -2.13 1.06 11.54
N GLN A 103 -3.24 1.08 12.28
CA GLN A 103 -4.02 2.31 12.51
C GLN A 103 -3.16 3.41 13.16
N ASN A 104 -2.41 3.04 14.19
CA ASN A 104 -1.52 3.96 14.89
C ASN A 104 -0.37 4.45 13.98
N ALA A 105 0.23 3.56 13.21
CA ALA A 105 1.32 3.90 12.28
C ALA A 105 0.84 4.89 11.20
N ILE A 106 -0.29 4.61 10.54
CA ILE A 106 -0.88 5.51 9.53
C ILE A 106 -1.17 6.88 10.13
N ARG A 107 -1.85 6.92 11.30
CA ARG A 107 -2.22 8.18 11.96
C ARG A 107 -0.98 8.99 12.34
N SER A 108 0.01 8.34 12.92
CA SER A 108 1.26 8.99 13.34
C SER A 108 2.03 9.56 12.16
N GLN A 109 2.20 8.77 11.10
CA GLN A 109 3.01 9.18 9.94
C GLN A 109 2.36 10.33 9.17
N ILE A 110 1.05 10.27 8.91
CA ILE A 110 0.36 11.34 8.19
C ILE A 110 0.33 12.62 9.02
N SER A 111 0.01 12.53 10.31
CA SER A 111 0.04 13.70 11.19
C SER A 111 1.43 14.32 11.27
N SER A 112 2.50 13.50 11.35
CA SER A 112 3.87 14.02 11.50
C SER A 112 4.44 14.63 10.21
N MET A 113 4.02 14.15 9.04
CA MET A 113 4.53 14.63 7.75
C MET A 113 3.70 15.76 7.14
N THR A 114 2.42 15.85 7.49
CA THR A 114 1.48 16.75 6.81
C THR A 114 0.66 17.61 7.77
N ASP A 115 0.78 17.43 9.08
CA ASP A 115 -0.06 18.12 10.08
C ASP A 115 -1.57 17.96 9.82
N LEU A 116 -1.97 16.93 9.07
CA LEU A 116 -3.36 16.63 8.76
C LEU A 116 -3.95 15.70 9.82
N LEU A 117 -5.17 16.02 10.27
CA LEU A 117 -5.93 15.19 11.17
C LEU A 117 -6.79 14.19 10.39
N ILE A 118 -6.60 12.90 10.69
CA ILE A 118 -7.43 11.82 10.16
C ILE A 118 -8.59 11.57 11.12
N VAL A 119 -9.80 11.50 10.58
CA VAL A 119 -11.02 11.23 11.37
C VAL A 119 -11.09 9.74 11.68
N GLN A 120 -10.91 8.91 10.65
CA GLN A 120 -11.10 7.47 10.75
C GLN A 120 -10.07 6.71 9.92
N THR A 121 -9.55 5.62 10.49
CA THR A 121 -8.65 4.69 9.81
C THR A 121 -9.19 3.28 9.93
N ASN A 122 -9.62 2.73 8.81
CA ASN A 122 -10.17 1.40 8.68
C ASN A 122 -9.11 0.44 8.16
N VAL A 123 -9.06 -0.76 8.72
CA VAL A 123 -8.15 -1.83 8.28
C VAL A 123 -8.96 -3.04 7.87
N HIS A 124 -8.89 -3.39 6.60
CA HIS A 124 -9.56 -4.51 5.96
C HIS A 124 -8.55 -5.63 5.74
N VAL A 125 -8.65 -6.70 6.53
CA VAL A 125 -7.79 -7.87 6.39
C VAL A 125 -8.35 -8.76 5.28
N SER A 126 -7.72 -8.71 4.11
CA SER A 126 -8.15 -9.44 2.91
C SER A 126 -7.74 -10.92 2.93
N GLY A 127 -6.76 -11.29 3.75
CA GLY A 127 -6.31 -12.67 3.89
C GLY A 127 -5.09 -12.84 4.79
N ILE A 128 -4.74 -14.09 5.04
CA ILE A 128 -3.55 -14.50 5.79
C ILE A 128 -2.68 -15.36 4.88
N VAL A 129 -1.39 -15.05 4.81
CA VAL A 129 -0.43 -15.74 3.94
C VAL A 129 0.57 -16.49 4.80
N PRO A 130 0.74 -17.82 4.60
CA PRO A 130 1.80 -18.56 5.26
C PRO A 130 3.16 -18.09 4.74
N GLU A 131 4.19 -18.17 5.58
CA GLU A 131 5.54 -17.87 5.16
C GLU A 131 5.89 -18.77 3.96
N LYS A 132 6.23 -18.17 2.81
CA LYS A 132 6.72 -18.95 1.67
C LYS A 132 8.08 -19.49 2.07
N LEU A 133 8.14 -20.80 2.33
CA LEU A 133 9.38 -21.56 2.22
C LEU A 133 9.89 -21.35 0.79
N SER A 134 10.83 -20.42 0.60
CA SER A 134 11.51 -20.23 -0.67
C SER A 134 12.36 -21.47 -0.90
N SER A 135 11.79 -22.47 -1.56
CA SER A 135 12.57 -23.46 -2.26
C SER A 135 13.30 -22.69 -3.36
N LYS A 136 14.55 -22.30 -3.12
CA LYS A 136 15.46 -21.94 -4.21
C LYS A 136 15.62 -23.22 -5.04
N ILE A 137 14.76 -23.39 -6.03
CA ILE A 137 14.93 -24.41 -7.05
C ILE A 137 16.05 -23.87 -7.92
N ASP A 138 17.26 -24.42 -7.75
CA ASP A 138 18.39 -24.10 -8.61
C ASP A 138 18.12 -24.70 -10.00
N PRO A 139 17.93 -23.88 -11.06
CA PRO A 139 17.66 -24.40 -12.39
C PRO A 139 18.80 -25.26 -12.95
N ASP A 140 20.02 -25.08 -12.43
CA ASP A 140 21.19 -25.87 -12.80
C ASP A 140 21.37 -27.11 -11.92
N ASN A 141 20.62 -27.22 -10.81
CA ASN A 141 20.66 -28.38 -9.92
C ASN A 141 19.25 -28.79 -9.44
N LEU A 142 18.38 -29.08 -10.41
CA LEU A 142 16.98 -29.45 -10.21
C LEU A 142 16.79 -30.80 -9.52
N PHE A 143 17.78 -31.68 -9.62
CA PHE A 143 17.79 -33.02 -9.07
C PHE A 143 19.17 -33.22 -8.44
N GLY A 144 19.36 -32.76 -7.20
CA GLY A 144 20.64 -32.85 -6.49
C GLY A 144 21.38 -34.16 -6.77
N ASP A 145 22.47 -34.09 -7.53
CA ASP A 145 23.31 -35.26 -7.75
C ASP A 145 23.82 -35.75 -6.40
N VAL A 146 23.30 -36.89 -5.94
CA VAL A 146 23.89 -37.63 -4.84
C VAL A 146 25.24 -38.13 -5.36
N VAL A 147 26.29 -37.37 -5.09
CA VAL A 147 27.65 -37.83 -5.28
C VAL A 147 27.88 -38.95 -4.26
N THR A 148 27.57 -40.19 -4.64
CA THR A 148 28.06 -41.37 -3.94
C THR A 148 29.57 -41.39 -4.10
N SER A 149 30.27 -40.71 -3.19
CA SER A 149 31.69 -40.95 -2.97
C SER A 149 31.84 -42.18 -2.07
N GLU A 150 31.61 -43.36 -2.65
CA GLU A 150 32.26 -44.58 -2.16
C GLU A 150 33.65 -44.63 -2.82
N VAL A 151 34.69 -44.42 -2.02
CA VAL A 151 36.08 -44.67 -2.40
C VAL A 151 36.43 -46.08 -1.90
N PRO A 152 37.08 -46.92 -2.73
CA PRO A 152 37.32 -48.34 -2.46
C PRO A 152 38.46 -48.55 -1.46
N ASP A 153 38.39 -49.65 -0.70
CA ASP A 153 39.57 -50.32 -0.12
C ASP A 153 40.13 -51.36 -1.10
#